data_AF-X7ZBA1-F1
#
_entry.id   AF-X7ZBA1-F1
#
_cell.length_a   1.000
_cell.length_b   1.000
_cell.length_c   1.000
_cell.angle_alpha   90.00
_cell.angle_beta   90.00
_cell.angle_gamma   90.00
#
_symmetry.space_group_name_H-M   'P 1'
#
loop_
_entity.id
_entity.type
_entity.pdbx_description
1 polymer ?
#
loop_
_entity_poly.entity_id
_entity_poly.type
_entity_poly.pdbx_seq_one_letter_code
_entity_poly.pdbx_strand_id
1 'polypeptide(L)' 'MGPLTAGSGLNITVWSYVDQLNISVLTDGATVRDPHEVTDAMIDTFVEIRRAAGLSEKLTVVETAMAQA' A
#
# COMPACT_ATOMS: atom_id res chain seq x y z
N MET A 1 -6.59 -6.98 8.57
CA MET A 1 -6.64 -5.52 8.83
C MET A 1 -6.90 -5.25 10.29
N GLY A 2 -6.09 -4.40 10.91
CA GLY A 2 -6.39 -3.85 12.23
C GLY A 2 -7.40 -2.70 12.15
N PRO A 3 -8.10 -2.37 13.24
CA PRO A 3 -9.03 -1.24 13.26
C PRO A 3 -8.29 0.11 13.21
N LEU A 4 -9.00 1.17 12.79
CA LEU A 4 -8.55 2.54 13.02
C LEU A 4 -8.79 2.88 14.49
N THR A 5 -7.71 2.92 15.28
CA THR A 5 -7.78 3.25 16.71
C THR A 5 -8.21 4.71 16.91
N ALA A 6 -9.04 4.97 17.92
CA ALA A 6 -9.47 6.33 18.26
C ALA A 6 -8.27 7.28 18.41
N GLY A 7 -8.35 8.44 17.75
CA GLY A 7 -7.27 9.42 17.71
C GLY A 7 -6.19 9.18 16.65
N SER A 8 -6.26 8.08 15.89
CA SER A 8 -5.38 7.86 14.73
C SER A 8 -6.03 8.36 13.45
N GLY A 9 -5.33 9.21 12.69
CA GLY A 9 -5.80 9.66 11.37
C GLY A 9 -5.56 8.65 10.24
N LEU A 10 -4.67 7.67 10.49
CA LEU A 10 -4.21 6.71 9.49
C LEU A 10 -3.87 5.36 10.15
N ASN A 11 -4.23 4.26 9.51
CA ASN A 11 -3.73 2.92 9.81
C ASN A 11 -3.33 2.25 8.50
N ILE A 12 -2.08 1.80 8.42
CA ILE A 12 -1.58 1.04 7.27
C ILE A 12 -1.22 -0.36 7.77
N THR A 13 -1.79 -1.37 7.15
CA THR A 13 -1.37 -2.76 7.36
C THR A 13 -0.76 -3.27 6.07
N VAL A 14 0.45 -3.84 6.17
CA VAL A 14 1.16 -4.44 5.04
C VAL A 14 1.47 -5.89 5.37
N TRP A 15 1.22 -6.79 4.44
CA TRP A 15 1.58 -8.20 4.56
C TRP A 15 2.07 -8.74 3.22
N SER A 16 3.07 -9.60 3.28
CA SER A 16 3.49 -10.39 2.14
C SER A 16 2.95 -11.81 2.26
N TYR A 17 2.50 -12.37 1.15
CA TYR A 17 2.13 -13.78 1.06
C TYR A 17 2.48 -14.32 -0.32
N VAL A 18 3.35 -15.33 -0.35
CA VAL A 18 3.98 -15.81 -1.59
C VAL A 18 4.54 -14.58 -2.34
N ASP A 19 4.40 -14.49 -3.66
CA ASP A 19 4.95 -13.41 -4.48
C ASP A 19 4.09 -12.12 -4.45
N GLN A 20 3.16 -12.00 -3.50
CA GLN A 20 2.24 -10.86 -3.37
C GLN A 20 2.59 -10.00 -2.16
N LEU A 21 2.61 -8.68 -2.37
CA LEU A 21 2.61 -7.69 -1.31
C LEU A 21 1.24 -7.01 -1.29
N ASN A 22 0.54 -7.13 -0.17
CA ASN A 22 -0.76 -6.52 0.02
C ASN A 22 -0.63 -5.34 0.96
N ILE A 23 -1.26 -4.24 0.59
CA ILE A 23 -1.31 -3.00 1.35
C ILE A 23 -2.78 -2.67 1.56
N SER A 24 -3.13 -2.30 2.78
CA SER A 24 -4.44 -1.76 3.04
C SER A 24 -4.36 -0.62 4.03
N VAL A 25 -5.17 0.39 3.74
CA VAL A 25 -5.13 1.71 4.35
C VAL A 25 -6.52 2.02 4.88
N LEU A 26 -6.56 2.50 6.12
CA LEU A 26 -7.75 3.08 6.74
C LEU A 26 -7.41 4.52 7.12
N THR A 27 -8.32 5.45 6.81
CA THR A 27 -8.19 6.86 7.16
C THR A 27 -9.40 7.32 7.97
N ASP A 28 -9.24 8.39 8.73
CA ASP A 28 -10.32 9.05 9.46
C ASP A 28 -11.21 9.94 8.56
N GLY A 29 -10.86 10.10 7.28
CA GLY A 29 -11.53 10.98 6.32
C GLY A 29 -11.33 12.49 6.56
N ALA A 30 -10.85 12.90 7.73
CA ALA A 30 -10.60 14.30 8.07
C ALA A 30 -9.16 14.72 7.77
N THR A 31 -8.20 13.83 8.03
CA THR A 31 -6.77 14.01 7.78
C THR A 31 -6.42 13.64 6.35
N VAL A 32 -6.88 12.47 5.91
CA VAL A 32 -6.74 11.99 4.53
C VAL A 32 -8.12 11.62 4.01
N ARG A 33 -8.60 12.39 3.04
CA ARG A 33 -9.96 12.24 2.49
C ARG A 33 -10.10 10.97 1.65
N ASP A 34 -9.06 10.65 0.88
CA ASP A 34 -9.04 9.49 0.00
C ASP A 34 -7.89 8.54 0.39
N PRO A 35 -8.18 7.33 0.92
CA PRO A 35 -7.14 6.35 1.22
C PRO A 35 -6.38 5.86 -0.02
N HIS A 36 -6.94 5.99 -1.23
CA HIS A 36 -6.29 5.55 -2.46
C HIS A 36 -5.07 6.41 -2.81
N GLU A 37 -5.09 7.70 -2.48
CA GLU A 37 -3.92 8.59 -2.58
C GLU A 37 -2.72 8.03 -1.81
N VAL A 38 -2.97 7.38 -0.66
CA VAL A 38 -1.91 6.77 0.16
C VAL A 38 -1.44 5.46 -0.44
N THR A 39 -2.34 4.59 -0.92
CA THR A 39 -1.92 3.33 -1.55
C THR A 39 -1.10 3.57 -2.82
N ASP A 40 -1.47 4.56 -3.62
CA ASP A 40 -0.74 4.91 -4.85
C ASP A 40 0.66 5.44 -4.52
N ALA A 41 0.74 6.38 -3.56
CA ALA A 41 2.02 6.89 -3.08
C ALA A 41 2.93 5.80 -2.49
N MET A 42 2.37 4.79 -1.83
CA MET A 42 3.12 3.65 -1.32
C MET A 42 3.68 2.77 -2.44
N ILE A 43 2.93 2.56 -3.52
CA ILE A 43 3.39 1.80 -4.70
C ILE A 43 4.55 2.54 -5.37
N ASP A 44 4.40 3.84 -5.61
CA ASP A 44 5.44 4.67 -6.21
C ASP A 44 6.72 4.69 -5.35
N THR A 45 6.57 4.86 -4.03
CA THR A 45 7.70 4.84 -3.09
C THR A 45 8.37 3.47 -3.06
N PHE A 46 7.61 2.39 -3.19
CA PHE A 46 8.19 1.04 -3.27
C PHE A 46 9.03 0.85 -4.54
N VAL A 47 8.59 1.41 -5.68
CA VAL A 47 9.38 1.42 -6.92
C VAL A 47 10.69 2.20 -6.71
N GLU A 48 10.65 3.36 -6.07
CA GLU A 48 11.85 4.16 -5.74
C GLU A 48 12.83 3.37 -4.83
N ILE A 49 12.31 2.66 -3.81
CA ILE A 49 13.13 1.80 -2.95
C ILE A 49 13.78 0.67 -3.77
N ARG A 50 13.02 0.00 -4.65
CA ARG A 50 13.55 -1.06 -5.53
C ARG A 50 14.66 -0.52 -6.42
N ARG A 51 14.46 0.66 -7.02
CA ARG A 51 15.45 1.34 -7.86
C ARG A 51 16.74 1.61 -7.08
N ALA A 52 16.62 2.20 -5.90
CA ALA A 52 17.77 2.49 -5.03
C ALA A 52 18.53 1.21 -4.59
N ALA A 53 17.81 0.08 -4.47
CA ALA A 53 18.38 -1.23 -4.16
C ALA A 53 18.95 -1.97 -5.39
N GLY A 54 18.92 -1.38 -6.59
CA GLY A 54 19.39 -2.02 -7.83
C GLY A 54 18.44 -3.10 -8.38
N LEU A 55 17.18 -3.11 -7.94
CA LEU A 55 16.13 -3.99 -8.44
C LEU A 55 15.34 -3.32 -9.57
N SER A 56 14.68 -4.12 -10.40
CA SER A 56 13.81 -3.63 -11.48
C SER A 56 12.71 -2.70 -10.95
N GLU A 57 12.49 -1.57 -11.61
CA GLU A 57 11.40 -0.65 -11.31
C GLU A 57 10.03 -1.23 -11.73
N LYS A 58 10.01 -2.07 -12.77
CA LYS A 58 8.78 -2.75 -13.21
C LYS A 58 8.27 -3.70 -12.13
N LEU A 59 7.05 -3.46 -11.65
CA LEU A 59 6.35 -4.39 -10.76
C LEU A 59 5.83 -5.60 -11.56
N THR A 60 5.89 -6.78 -10.94
CA THR A 60 5.33 -7.99 -11.52
C THR A 60 3.83 -8.00 -11.26
N VAL A 61 3.03 -8.17 -12.31
CA VAL A 61 1.59 -8.39 -12.17
C VAL A 61 1.39 -9.82 -11.66
N VAL A 62 0.71 -9.97 -10.53
CA VAL A 62 0.31 -11.27 -10.01
C VAL A 62 -1.13 -11.51 -10.41
N GLU A 63 -1.36 -12.40 -11.38
CA GLU A 63 -2.68 -12.64 -11.97
C GLU A 63 -3.73 -13.12 -10.96
N THR A 64 -3.29 -13.77 -9.88
CA THR A 64 -4.16 -14.23 -8.79
C THR A 64 -4.46 -13.15 -7.76
N ALA A 65 -3.78 -12.00 -7.82
CA ALA A 65 -4.07 -10.90 -6.92
C ALA A 65 -5.43 -10.28 -7.29
N MET A 66 -6.14 -9.80 -6.28
CA MET A 66 -7.34 -9.00 -6.53
C MET A 66 -6.95 -7.72 -7.27
N ALA A 67 -7.78 -7.29 -8.21
CA ALA A 67 -7.59 -5.99 -8.86
C ALA A 67 -7.58 -4.89 -7.80
N GLN A 68 -6.73 -3.88 -8.00
CA GLN A 68 -6.83 -2.65 -7.22
C GLN A 68 -8.20 -2.02 -7.51
N ALA A 69 -8.92 -1.68 -6.44
CA ALA A 69 -10.25 -1.06 -6.49
C ALA A 69 -10.13 0.47 -6.55
#